data_AF-A0A2R6C7L9-F1
#
_entry.id   AF-A0A2R6C7L9-F1
#
_cell.length_a   1.000
_cell.length_b   1.000
_cell.length_c   1.000
_cell.angle_alpha   90.00
_cell.angle_beta   90.00
_cell.angle_gamma   90.00
#
_symmetry.space_group_name_H-M   'P 1'
#
loop_
_entity.id
_entity.type
_entity.pdbx_description
1 polymer ?
#
loop_
_entity_poly.entity_id
_entity_poly.type
_entity_poly.pdbx_seq_one_letter_code
_entity_poly.pdbx_strand_id
1 'polypeptide(L)'
;MPGIESDHVEFDPMGSFKRGIIGSLSSTLSIEPDEFEVPPSPDLGDLALPVHAEAKRSGDTPDALSRRLADLVASAALDFVERVQPVGGYVNFFLKTESVADAVWSSISKLGEKYGENPSTPSRVIVEHTSANPVHPLHIGAARNAFFGDTLARLLRARHKTVTTHFYVDDTGRQTALAALAYKLLGEPEPSGKPDFYVGSLYVFANAFVELYDAKARLAEAEGDEEVKRVQSEIDEWMGV
;
A
#
# COMPACT_ATOMS: atom_id res chain seq x y z
N MET A 1 10.39 14.76 32.25
CA MET A 1 10.37 13.37 31.77
C MET A 1 11.53 13.16 30.81
N PRO A 2 12.45 12.20 31.05
CA PRO A 2 13.53 11.94 30.11
C PRO A 2 13.02 11.03 28.98
N GLY A 3 13.04 11.53 27.74
CA GLY A 3 13.26 10.66 26.58
C GLY A 3 12.10 10.33 25.63
N ILE A 4 11.01 11.09 25.58
CA ILE A 4 10.31 11.19 24.29
C ILE A 4 11.13 12.22 23.51
N GLU A 5 11.99 11.78 22.60
CA GLU A 5 12.75 12.68 21.71
C GLU A 5 11.76 13.72 21.16
N SER A 6 12.08 15.00 21.36
CA SER A 6 11.23 16.14 20.99
C SER A 6 10.69 16.02 19.57
N ASP A 7 11.53 15.48 18.70
CA ASP A 7 11.30 15.32 17.27
C ASP A 7 10.14 14.35 17.00
N HIS A 8 10.01 13.28 17.80
CA HIS A 8 8.91 12.32 17.65
C HIS A 8 7.55 12.87 18.08
N VAL A 9 7.51 13.84 19.01
CA VAL A 9 6.26 14.53 19.36
C VAL A 9 5.84 15.50 18.27
N GLU A 10 6.81 16.17 17.66
CA GLU A 10 6.53 17.11 16.57
C GLU A 10 5.95 16.40 15.35
N PHE A 11 6.44 15.23 14.96
CA PHE A 11 5.92 14.48 13.80
C PHE A 11 4.70 13.62 14.10
N ASP A 12 4.47 13.21 15.35
CA ASP A 12 3.42 12.27 15.73
C ASP A 12 2.85 12.58 17.15
N PRO A 13 1.98 13.59 17.27
CA PRO A 13 1.36 13.95 18.55
C PRO A 13 0.54 12.80 19.14
N MET A 14 -0.26 12.11 18.31
CA MET A 14 -1.12 11.01 18.77
C MET A 14 -0.31 9.80 19.24
N GLY A 15 0.71 9.39 18.49
CA GLY A 15 1.60 8.31 18.93
C GLY A 15 2.38 8.68 20.18
N SER A 16 2.66 9.96 20.42
CA SER A 16 3.25 10.42 21.69
C SER A 16 2.29 10.26 22.86
N PHE A 17 1.00 10.52 22.66
CA PHE A 17 -0.03 10.25 23.69
C PHE A 17 -0.17 8.75 23.96
N LYS A 18 -0.22 7.92 22.90
CA LYS A 18 -0.19 6.46 23.04
C LYS A 18 1.02 5.99 23.84
N ARG A 19 2.23 6.47 23.52
CA ARG A 19 3.47 6.16 24.26
C ARG A 19 3.40 6.60 25.72
N GLY A 20 2.79 7.76 26.01
CA GLY A 20 2.57 8.22 27.38
C GLY A 20 1.64 7.29 28.18
N ILE A 21 0.54 6.84 27.57
CA ILE A 21 -0.36 5.85 28.17
C ILE A 21 0.38 4.52 28.40
N ILE A 22 1.09 4.01 27.39
CA ILE A 22 1.91 2.80 27.50
C ILE A 22 2.91 2.92 28.65
N GLY A 23 3.61 4.05 28.74
CA GLY A 23 4.56 4.31 29.83
C GLY A 23 3.92 4.32 31.23
N SER A 24 2.67 4.78 31.35
CA SER A 24 1.92 4.70 32.62
C SER A 24 1.52 3.27 33.00
N LEU A 25 1.44 2.37 32.02
CA LEU A 25 0.99 0.99 32.19
C LEU A 25 2.14 -0.03 32.13
N SER A 26 3.37 0.39 31.81
CA SER A 26 4.48 -0.51 31.47
C SER A 26 4.93 -1.42 32.62
N SER A 27 4.63 -1.05 33.87
CA SER A 27 4.89 -1.90 35.05
C SER A 27 3.90 -3.06 35.18
N THR A 28 2.76 -2.98 34.51
CA THR A 28 1.67 -3.95 34.59
C THR A 28 1.50 -4.71 33.28
N LEU A 29 1.68 -4.04 32.14
CA LEU A 29 1.43 -4.57 30.81
C LEU A 29 2.55 -4.24 29.83
N SER A 30 2.80 -5.17 28.91
CA SER A 30 3.50 -4.90 27.66
C SER A 30 2.44 -4.62 26.60
N ILE A 31 2.40 -3.38 26.10
CA ILE A 31 1.41 -2.91 25.12
C ILE A 31 2.17 -2.26 23.97
N GLU A 32 1.84 -2.66 22.75
CA GLU A 32 2.31 -1.98 21.53
C GLU A 32 1.32 -0.89 21.06
N PRO A 33 1.78 0.20 20.42
CA PRO A 33 0.91 1.31 20.01
C PRO A 33 -0.25 0.96 19.07
N ASP A 34 -0.17 -0.15 18.34
CA ASP A 34 -1.17 -0.67 17.41
C ASP A 34 -2.26 -1.51 18.10
N GLU A 35 -2.08 -1.88 19.38
CA GLU A 35 -3.12 -2.53 20.18
C GLU A 35 -4.24 -1.57 20.61
N PHE A 36 -4.05 -0.27 20.43
CA PHE A 36 -5.09 0.73 20.67
C PHE A 36 -6.04 0.84 19.48
N GLU A 37 -7.33 0.78 19.78
CA GLU A 37 -8.43 0.86 18.81
C GLU A 37 -9.14 2.20 18.87
N VAL A 38 -9.83 2.57 17.78
CA VAL A 38 -10.79 3.67 17.77
C VAL A 38 -12.16 3.11 18.19
N PRO A 39 -12.78 3.60 19.28
CA PRO A 39 -14.07 3.11 19.74
C PRO A 39 -15.20 3.32 18.72
N PRO A 40 -16.27 2.49 18.73
CA PRO A 40 -17.37 2.58 17.77
C PRO A 40 -18.30 3.78 18.00
N SER A 41 -18.22 4.43 19.17
CA SER A 41 -19.02 5.61 19.52
C SER A 41 -18.19 6.61 20.34
N PRO A 42 -18.37 7.93 20.16
CA PRO A 42 -17.75 8.96 20.98
C PRO A 42 -18.03 8.82 22.49
N ASP A 43 -19.16 8.19 22.86
CA ASP A 43 -19.49 7.91 24.28
C ASP A 43 -18.51 6.93 24.95
N LEU A 44 -17.73 6.22 24.14
CA LEU A 44 -16.70 5.27 24.56
C LEU A 44 -15.29 5.83 24.40
N GLY A 45 -15.14 7.14 24.21
CA GLY A 45 -13.85 7.84 24.17
C GLY A 45 -13.22 7.94 22.79
N ASP A 46 -12.01 8.48 22.76
CA ASP A 46 -11.22 8.71 21.54
C ASP A 46 -10.29 7.54 21.22
N LEU A 47 -9.94 6.77 22.25
CA LEU A 47 -9.04 5.62 22.16
C LEU A 47 -9.52 4.52 23.10
N ALA A 48 -9.40 3.25 22.72
CA ALA A 48 -9.68 2.12 23.59
C ALA A 48 -8.52 1.13 23.59
N LEU A 49 -8.28 0.52 24.74
CA LEU A 49 -7.36 -0.61 24.90
C LEU A 49 -8.16 -1.86 25.32
N PRO A 50 -8.30 -2.86 24.44
CA PRO A 50 -8.87 -4.15 24.82
C PRO A 50 -7.91 -4.90 25.74
N VAL A 51 -8.41 -5.44 26.86
CA VAL A 51 -7.57 -6.17 27.83
C VAL A 51 -7.90 -7.66 27.94
N HIS A 52 -8.73 -8.18 27.04
CA HIS A 52 -9.24 -9.56 27.07
C HIS A 52 -8.14 -10.62 26.99
N ALA A 53 -7.23 -10.46 26.04
CA ALA A 53 -6.12 -11.38 25.84
C ALA A 53 -5.22 -11.42 27.08
N GLU A 54 -4.98 -10.26 27.66
CA GLU A 54 -4.14 -10.12 28.84
C GLU A 54 -4.81 -10.62 30.11
N ALA A 55 -6.09 -10.32 30.33
CA ALA A 55 -6.84 -10.83 31.47
C ALA A 55 -6.79 -12.37 31.49
N LYS A 56 -6.90 -13.00 30.31
CA LYS A 56 -6.72 -14.44 30.17
C LYS A 56 -5.30 -14.91 30.54
N ARG A 57 -4.26 -14.15 30.21
CA ARG A 57 -2.86 -14.46 30.55
C ARG A 57 -2.58 -14.31 32.05
N SER A 58 -3.11 -13.25 32.67
CA SER A 58 -2.90 -12.97 34.10
C SER A 58 -3.82 -13.75 35.03
N GLY A 59 -4.87 -14.38 34.51
CA GLY A 59 -5.90 -15.05 35.30
C GLY A 59 -6.90 -14.09 35.95
N ASP A 60 -6.92 -12.82 35.54
CA ASP A 60 -7.90 -11.82 35.95
C ASP A 60 -9.19 -11.92 35.09
N THR A 61 -10.27 -11.29 35.55
CA THR A 61 -11.42 -11.01 34.68
C THR A 61 -11.17 -9.73 33.87
N PRO A 62 -11.63 -9.62 32.60
CA PRO A 62 -11.43 -8.41 31.80
C PRO A 62 -11.92 -7.13 32.48
N ASP A 63 -13.05 -7.21 33.20
CA ASP A 63 -13.60 -6.09 33.97
C ASP A 63 -12.73 -5.69 35.16
N ALA A 64 -12.15 -6.67 35.88
CA ALA A 64 -11.25 -6.36 37.00
C ALA A 64 -9.94 -5.73 36.49
N LEU A 65 -9.38 -6.28 35.41
CA LEU A 65 -8.15 -5.78 34.81
C LEU A 65 -8.34 -4.37 34.24
N SER A 66 -9.39 -4.13 33.46
CA SER A 66 -9.67 -2.81 32.88
C SER A 66 -9.86 -1.72 33.95
N ARG A 67 -10.56 -2.02 35.05
CA ARG A 67 -10.70 -1.08 36.18
C ARG A 67 -9.35 -0.74 36.81
N ARG A 68 -8.54 -1.76 37.12
CA ARG A 68 -7.21 -1.57 37.71
C ARG A 68 -6.32 -0.68 36.83
N LEU A 69 -6.34 -0.90 35.52
CA LEU A 69 -5.56 -0.12 34.57
C LEU A 69 -6.10 1.31 34.42
N ALA A 70 -7.43 1.49 34.43
CA ALA A 70 -8.04 2.80 34.43
C ALA A 70 -7.62 3.63 35.66
N ASP A 71 -7.58 3.01 36.85
CA ASP A 71 -7.14 3.66 38.09
C ASP A 71 -5.65 4.05 38.03
N LEU A 72 -4.80 3.20 37.44
CA LEU A 72 -3.38 3.50 37.25
C LEU A 72 -3.17 4.70 36.33
N VAL A 73 -3.88 4.74 35.19
CA VAL A 73 -3.78 5.86 34.24
C VAL A 73 -4.34 7.15 34.86
N ALA A 74 -5.46 7.06 35.56
CA ALA A 74 -6.04 8.20 36.28
C ALA A 74 -5.08 8.75 37.33
N SER A 75 -4.37 7.87 38.05
CA SER A 75 -3.37 8.24 39.06
C SER A 75 -2.09 8.85 38.45
N ALA A 76 -1.75 8.47 37.21
CA ALA A 76 -0.61 9.03 36.50
C ALA A 76 -0.84 10.50 36.07
N ALA A 77 -2.08 10.98 36.10
CA ALA A 77 -2.46 12.37 35.80
C ALA A 77 -1.84 12.89 34.49
N LEU A 78 -2.00 12.14 33.40
CA LEU A 78 -1.49 12.52 32.08
C LEU A 78 -2.21 13.77 31.56
N ASP A 79 -1.46 14.84 31.26
CA ASP A 79 -2.02 16.15 30.88
C ASP A 79 -2.98 16.12 29.67
N PHE A 80 -2.84 15.11 28.80
CA PHE A 80 -3.63 14.95 27.57
C PHE A 80 -4.79 13.96 27.72
N VAL A 81 -5.00 13.37 28.91
CA VAL A 81 -6.14 12.49 29.21
C VAL A 81 -7.08 13.22 30.17
N GLU A 82 -8.29 13.51 29.71
CA GLU A 82 -9.33 14.15 30.54
C GLU A 82 -9.94 13.17 31.53
N ARG A 83 -10.28 11.96 31.06
CA ARG A 83 -10.80 10.88 31.89
C ARG A 83 -10.57 9.52 31.25
N VAL A 84 -10.63 8.49 32.09
CA VAL A 84 -10.56 7.08 31.66
C VAL A 84 -11.79 6.36 32.16
N GLN A 85 -12.35 5.48 31.34
CA GLN A 85 -13.56 4.72 31.66
C GLN A 85 -13.38 3.24 31.34
N PRO A 86 -13.42 2.35 32.35
CA PRO A 86 -13.42 0.91 32.10
C PRO A 86 -14.82 0.44 31.70
N VAL A 87 -14.97 -0.24 30.55
CA VAL A 87 -16.24 -0.79 30.07
C VAL A 87 -16.02 -2.15 29.41
N GLY A 88 -16.61 -3.22 29.97
CA GLY A 88 -16.68 -4.53 29.31
C GLY A 88 -15.33 -5.09 28.85
N GLY A 89 -14.29 -5.00 29.68
CA GLY A 89 -12.94 -5.43 29.29
C GLY A 89 -12.16 -4.48 28.37
N TYR A 90 -12.58 -3.23 28.25
CA TYR A 90 -11.85 -2.15 27.61
C TYR A 90 -11.47 -1.06 28.60
N VAL A 91 -10.30 -0.45 28.39
CA VAL A 91 -9.92 0.82 29.00
C VAL A 91 -10.13 1.91 27.96
N ASN A 92 -11.16 2.73 28.14
CA ASN A 92 -11.51 3.81 27.22
C ASN A 92 -10.90 5.13 27.69
N PHE A 93 -10.20 5.83 26.80
CA PHE A 93 -9.52 7.08 27.08
C PHE A 93 -10.27 8.23 26.40
N PHE A 94 -10.58 9.25 27.19
CA PHE A 94 -11.11 10.52 26.71
C PHE A 94 -9.97 11.52 26.76
N LEU A 95 -9.55 11.99 25.59
CA LEU A 95 -8.43 12.90 25.48
C LEU A 95 -8.87 14.32 25.80
N LYS A 96 -8.01 15.06 26.48
CA LYS A 96 -8.24 16.47 26.77
C LYS A 96 -8.11 17.27 25.48
N THR A 97 -9.26 17.66 24.92
CA THR A 97 -9.33 18.27 23.58
C THR A 97 -8.41 19.48 23.43
N GLU A 98 -8.34 20.36 24.43
CA GLU A 98 -7.47 21.54 24.41
C GLU A 98 -6.00 21.16 24.24
N SER A 99 -5.51 20.23 25.06
CA SER A 99 -4.11 19.80 25.04
C SER A 99 -3.74 19.05 23.75
N VAL A 100 -4.67 18.24 23.23
CA VAL A 100 -4.48 17.58 21.92
C VAL A 100 -4.45 18.60 20.80
N ALA A 101 -5.41 19.53 20.77
CA ALA A 101 -5.50 20.56 19.74
C ALA A 101 -4.26 21.45 19.73
N ASP A 102 -3.77 21.87 20.89
CA ASP A 102 -2.56 22.67 21.01
C ASP A 102 -1.32 21.92 20.50
N ALA A 103 -1.17 20.64 20.84
CA ALA A 103 -0.06 19.82 20.38
C ALA A 103 -0.09 19.61 18.85
N VAL A 104 -1.27 19.29 18.30
CA VAL A 104 -1.46 19.12 16.85
C VAL A 104 -1.24 20.44 16.12
N TRP A 105 -1.79 21.54 16.61
CA TRP A 105 -1.63 22.85 15.99
C TRP A 105 -0.18 23.33 16.02
N SER A 106 0.51 23.12 17.14
CA SER A 106 1.95 23.42 17.28
C SER A 106 2.78 22.60 16.29
N SER A 107 2.49 21.31 16.15
CA SER A 107 3.11 20.42 15.16
C SER A 107 2.90 20.92 13.73
N ILE A 108 1.64 21.17 13.33
CA ILE A 108 1.30 21.69 11.99
C ILE A 108 2.01 23.02 11.72
N SER A 109 1.96 23.95 12.67
CA SER A 109 2.54 25.30 12.52
C SER A 109 4.06 25.27 12.36
N LYS A 110 4.75 24.35 13.04
CA LYS A 110 6.20 24.19 12.96
C LYS A 110 6.65 23.46 11.70
N LEU A 111 5.95 22.36 11.35
CA LEU A 111 6.36 21.47 10.27
C LEU A 111 5.88 21.94 8.88
N GLY A 112 4.76 22.67 8.81
CA GLY A 112 4.19 23.14 7.55
C GLY A 112 3.92 21.97 6.60
N GLU A 113 4.51 22.01 5.40
CA GLU A 113 4.38 20.96 4.38
C GLU A 113 4.96 19.60 4.81
N LYS A 114 5.81 19.57 5.84
CA LYS A 114 6.37 18.33 6.40
C LYS A 114 5.47 17.68 7.43
N TYR A 115 4.34 18.29 7.79
CA TYR A 115 3.39 17.66 8.69
C TYR A 115 2.87 16.35 8.09
N GLY A 116 2.89 15.27 8.87
CA GLY A 116 2.58 13.91 8.40
C GLY A 116 3.78 13.11 7.88
N GLU A 117 4.95 13.74 7.74
CA GLU A 117 6.20 12.95 7.73
C GLU A 117 6.36 12.26 9.08
N ASN A 118 6.96 11.07 9.08
CA ASN A 118 7.23 10.34 10.31
C ASN A 118 8.61 9.72 10.17
N PRO A 119 9.68 10.43 10.57
CA PRO A 119 11.05 9.97 10.45
C PRO A 119 11.21 8.57 11.07
N SER A 120 11.91 7.70 10.35
CA SER A 120 12.23 6.37 10.84
C SER A 120 13.71 6.10 10.66
N THR A 121 14.21 5.02 11.24
CA THR A 121 15.61 4.60 11.08
C THR A 121 15.98 4.63 9.59
N PRO A 122 17.02 5.40 9.20
CA PRO A 122 17.41 5.51 7.80
C PRO A 122 17.66 4.13 7.21
N SER A 123 17.00 3.83 6.09
CA SER A 123 17.28 2.63 5.30
C SER A 123 17.11 2.93 3.82
N ARG A 124 17.82 2.16 2.99
CA ARG A 124 17.72 2.24 1.53
C ARG A 124 16.65 1.26 1.07
N VAL A 125 15.75 1.72 0.20
CA VAL A 125 14.67 0.91 -0.36
C VAL A 125 14.63 1.11 -1.86
N ILE A 126 14.55 -0.01 -2.59
CA ILE A 126 14.26 0.01 -4.03
C ILE A 126 12.76 -0.22 -4.18
N VAL A 127 12.09 0.67 -4.92
CA VAL A 127 10.69 0.50 -5.32
C VAL A 127 10.68 0.34 -6.83
N GLU A 128 10.49 -0.89 -7.29
CA GLU A 128 10.27 -1.16 -8.70
C GLU A 128 8.77 -1.14 -9.00
N HIS A 129 8.38 -0.40 -10.03
CA HIS A 129 6.98 -0.35 -10.46
C HIS A 129 6.82 0.00 -11.92
N THR A 130 5.57 -0.10 -12.39
CA THR A 130 5.17 0.04 -13.80
C THR A 130 5.68 -1.10 -14.68
N SER A 131 7.00 -1.28 -14.75
CA SER A 131 7.75 -2.36 -15.44
C SER A 131 7.01 -2.95 -16.64
N ALA A 132 6.65 -2.05 -17.57
CA ALA A 132 5.84 -2.41 -18.72
C ALA A 132 6.73 -2.88 -19.87
N ASN A 133 6.28 -3.92 -20.59
CA ASN A 133 6.98 -4.43 -21.76
C ASN A 133 7.05 -3.36 -22.86
N PRO A 134 8.17 -3.25 -23.60
CA PRO A 134 8.39 -2.19 -24.59
C PRO A 134 7.72 -2.49 -25.94
N VAL A 135 6.53 -3.07 -25.92
CA VAL A 135 5.88 -3.65 -27.12
C VAL A 135 4.55 -2.99 -27.46
N HIS A 136 4.06 -2.07 -26.64
CA HIS A 136 2.85 -1.30 -26.91
C HIS A 136 2.82 -0.01 -26.08
N PRO A 137 1.96 0.96 -26.44
CA PRO A 137 1.71 2.14 -25.61
C PRO A 137 1.22 1.76 -24.21
N LEU A 138 1.56 2.57 -23.21
CA LEU A 138 1.06 2.38 -21.85
C LEU A 138 -0.46 2.57 -21.82
N HIS A 139 -1.17 1.63 -21.19
CA HIS A 139 -2.61 1.67 -20.98
C HIS A 139 -2.96 1.83 -19.50
N ILE A 140 -4.26 1.93 -19.17
CA ILE A 140 -4.74 2.17 -17.80
C ILE A 140 -4.25 1.13 -16.78
N GLY A 141 -4.02 -0.11 -17.24
CA GLY A 141 -3.44 -1.18 -16.42
C GLY A 141 -2.01 -0.87 -15.98
N ALA A 142 -1.17 -0.33 -16.87
CA ALA A 142 0.17 0.13 -16.52
C ALA A 142 0.14 1.38 -15.63
N ALA A 143 -0.81 2.29 -15.88
CA ALA A 143 -1.00 3.49 -15.06
C ALA A 143 -1.35 3.14 -13.61
N ARG A 144 -2.18 2.12 -13.37
CA ARG A 144 -2.49 1.62 -12.02
C ARG A 144 -1.21 1.27 -11.24
N ASN A 145 -0.33 0.49 -11.85
CA ASN A 145 0.93 0.08 -11.22
C ASN A 145 1.86 1.28 -10.99
N ALA A 146 1.85 2.25 -11.92
CA ALA A 146 2.60 3.49 -11.77
C ALA A 146 2.13 4.31 -10.57
N PHE A 147 0.81 4.49 -10.40
CA PHE A 147 0.25 5.24 -9.28
C PHE A 147 0.53 4.57 -7.94
N PHE A 148 0.35 3.25 -7.83
CA PHE A 148 0.65 2.55 -6.58
C PHE A 148 2.14 2.61 -6.23
N GLY A 149 3.02 2.37 -7.21
CA GLY A 149 4.46 2.41 -6.99
C GLY A 149 4.97 3.80 -6.61
N ASP A 150 4.54 4.85 -7.32
CA ASP A 150 4.91 6.23 -7.00
C ASP A 150 4.37 6.67 -5.64
N THR A 151 3.12 6.29 -5.31
CA THR A 151 2.53 6.57 -3.99
C THR A 151 3.33 5.90 -2.88
N LEU A 152 3.68 4.63 -3.03
CA LEU A 152 4.52 3.91 -2.06
C LEU A 152 5.90 4.56 -1.91
N ALA A 153 6.53 4.95 -3.03
CA ALA A 153 7.82 5.63 -3.01
C ALA A 153 7.74 6.97 -2.26
N ARG A 154 6.67 7.74 -2.45
CA ARG A 154 6.43 9.00 -1.71
C ARG A 154 6.22 8.75 -0.22
N LEU A 155 5.41 7.76 0.16
CA LEU A 155 5.19 7.41 1.57
C LEU A 155 6.49 6.96 2.25
N LEU A 156 7.32 6.18 1.57
CA LEU A 156 8.62 5.76 2.08
C LEU A 156 9.60 6.95 2.22
N ARG A 157 9.58 7.91 1.30
CA ARG A 157 10.36 9.16 1.43
C ARG A 157 9.86 10.02 2.60
N ALA A 158 8.55 10.11 2.82
CA ALA A 158 7.94 10.76 3.98
C ALA A 158 8.30 10.07 5.32
N ARG A 159 8.69 8.79 5.26
CA ARG A 159 9.29 8.02 6.38
C ARG A 159 10.82 8.20 6.50
N HIS A 160 11.39 9.16 5.76
CA HIS A 160 12.82 9.49 5.67
C HIS A 160 13.70 8.34 5.18
N LYS A 161 13.14 7.43 4.36
CA LYS A 161 13.91 6.40 3.67
C LYS A 161 14.61 6.97 2.45
N THR A 162 15.79 6.45 2.13
CA THR A 162 16.45 6.70 0.83
C THR A 162 15.82 5.79 -0.21
N VAL A 163 14.96 6.33 -1.07
CA VAL A 163 14.19 5.55 -2.04
C VAL A 163 14.71 5.74 -3.46
N THR A 164 15.10 4.64 -4.09
CA THR A 164 15.37 4.58 -5.54
C THR A 164 14.19 3.93 -6.25
N THR A 165 13.61 4.62 -7.22
CA THR A 165 12.52 4.10 -8.04
C THR A 165 13.07 3.49 -9.32
N HIS A 166 12.71 2.24 -9.59
CA HIS A 166 13.19 1.48 -10.75
C HIS A 166 12.04 1.18 -11.72
N PHE A 167 12.36 1.19 -13.00
CA PHE A 167 11.50 0.71 -14.08
C PHE A 167 12.24 -0.45 -14.75
N TYR A 168 11.79 -1.68 -14.54
CA TYR A 168 12.36 -2.83 -15.23
C TYR A 168 11.77 -2.90 -16.64
N VAL A 169 12.64 -3.00 -17.65
CA VAL A 169 12.24 -3.18 -19.04
C VAL A 169 12.52 -4.63 -19.41
N ASP A 170 11.48 -5.41 -19.68
CA ASP A 170 11.66 -6.75 -20.26
C ASP A 170 11.73 -6.67 -21.79
N ASP A 171 12.94 -6.51 -22.31
CA ASP A 171 13.24 -6.50 -23.74
C ASP A 171 13.58 -7.91 -24.29
N THR A 172 13.48 -8.95 -23.46
CA THR A 172 13.84 -10.33 -23.82
C THR A 172 12.64 -11.26 -24.00
N GLY A 173 11.43 -10.81 -23.63
CA GLY A 173 10.20 -11.59 -23.74
C GLY A 173 9.75 -11.90 -25.18
N ARG A 174 8.86 -12.89 -25.31
CA ARG A 174 8.29 -13.34 -26.60
C ARG A 174 7.70 -12.19 -27.42
N GLN A 175 7.00 -11.25 -26.78
CA GLN A 175 6.35 -10.14 -27.48
C GLN A 175 7.39 -9.24 -28.16
N THR A 176 8.49 -8.94 -27.47
CA THR A 176 9.60 -8.13 -28.02
C THR A 176 10.30 -8.88 -29.15
N ALA A 177 10.49 -10.19 -29.00
CA ALA A 177 11.04 -11.04 -30.05
C ALA A 177 10.15 -11.07 -31.30
N LEU A 178 8.82 -11.13 -31.16
CA LEU A 178 7.87 -11.08 -32.27
C LEU A 178 7.91 -9.73 -33.00
N ALA A 179 7.94 -8.62 -32.26
CA ALA A 179 8.06 -7.29 -32.84
C ALA A 179 9.38 -7.14 -33.64
N ALA A 180 10.49 -7.63 -33.08
CA ALA A 180 11.79 -7.63 -33.74
C ALA A 180 11.82 -8.55 -34.99
N LEU A 181 11.13 -9.69 -34.94
CA LEU A 181 10.99 -10.57 -36.10
C LEU A 181 10.21 -9.89 -37.24
N ALA A 182 9.08 -9.25 -36.94
CA ALA A 182 8.32 -8.50 -37.94
C ALA A 182 9.15 -7.36 -38.54
N TYR A 183 9.89 -6.62 -37.71
CA TYR A 183 10.81 -5.58 -38.19
C TYR A 183 11.77 -6.11 -39.26
N LYS A 184 12.41 -7.26 -39.00
CA LYS A 184 13.32 -7.90 -39.96
C LYS A 184 12.62 -8.39 -41.22
N LEU A 185 11.46 -9.06 -41.06
CA LEU A 185 10.72 -9.61 -42.20
C LEU A 185 10.15 -8.54 -43.13
N LEU A 186 9.85 -7.36 -42.59
CA LEU A 186 9.38 -6.20 -43.37
C LEU A 186 10.51 -5.40 -44.02
N GLY A 187 11.77 -5.86 -43.90
CA GLY A 187 12.92 -5.19 -44.50
C GLY A 187 13.39 -3.98 -43.73
N GLU A 188 13.30 -4.03 -42.40
CA GLU A 188 13.80 -2.99 -41.48
C GLU A 188 13.21 -1.59 -41.79
N PRO A 189 11.87 -1.46 -41.83
CA PRO A 189 11.24 -0.20 -42.20
C PRO A 189 11.67 0.95 -41.28
N GLU A 190 11.84 2.14 -41.85
CA GLU A 190 12.16 3.32 -41.05
C GLU A 190 11.04 3.61 -40.04
N PRO A 191 11.36 3.83 -38.75
CA PRO A 191 10.36 4.17 -37.74
C PRO A 191 9.56 5.41 -38.14
N SER A 192 8.24 5.35 -37.96
CA SER A 192 7.34 6.48 -38.24
C SER A 192 6.33 6.69 -37.11
N GLY A 193 5.95 7.94 -36.88
CA GLY A 193 5.02 8.31 -35.83
C GLY A 193 5.58 8.14 -34.41
N LYS A 194 4.71 7.78 -33.46
CA LYS A 194 5.09 7.63 -32.05
C LYS A 194 5.80 6.27 -31.84
N PRO A 195 6.99 6.21 -31.21
CA PRO A 195 7.78 4.98 -31.14
C PRO A 195 7.08 3.76 -30.54
N ASP A 196 6.29 3.93 -29.49
CA ASP A 196 5.53 2.87 -28.83
C ASP A 196 4.38 2.33 -29.71
N PHE A 197 3.74 3.19 -30.49
CA PHE A 197 2.76 2.77 -31.51
C PHE A 197 3.44 2.08 -32.69
N TYR A 198 4.61 2.56 -33.10
CA TYR A 198 5.38 1.94 -34.17
C TYR A 198 5.75 0.50 -33.82
N VAL A 199 6.40 0.27 -32.68
CA VAL A 199 6.73 -1.08 -32.20
C VAL A 199 5.46 -1.90 -31.95
N GLY A 200 4.41 -1.28 -31.39
CA GLY A 200 3.11 -1.93 -31.21
C GLY A 200 2.51 -2.45 -32.51
N SER A 201 2.62 -1.68 -33.61
CA SER A 201 2.10 -2.10 -34.91
C SER A 201 2.85 -3.32 -35.46
N LEU A 202 4.17 -3.36 -35.29
CA LEU A 202 5.01 -4.52 -35.66
C LEU A 202 4.62 -5.75 -34.86
N TYR A 203 4.41 -5.59 -33.54
CA TYR A 203 3.94 -6.66 -32.68
C TYR A 203 2.56 -7.17 -33.10
N VAL A 204 1.60 -6.29 -33.34
CA VAL A 204 0.24 -6.67 -33.76
C VAL A 204 0.27 -7.44 -35.08
N PHE A 205 1.04 -6.96 -36.07
CA PHE A 205 1.22 -7.65 -37.34
C PHE A 205 1.83 -9.04 -37.16
N ALA A 206 2.93 -9.14 -36.40
CA ALA A 206 3.58 -10.42 -36.11
C ALA A 206 2.62 -11.40 -35.42
N ASN A 207 1.89 -10.91 -34.42
CA ASN A 207 0.98 -11.73 -33.64
C ASN A 207 -0.18 -12.22 -34.49
N ALA A 208 -0.83 -11.36 -35.27
CA ALA A 208 -1.89 -11.75 -36.19
C ALA A 208 -1.43 -12.82 -37.19
N PHE A 209 -0.20 -12.69 -37.73
CA PHE A 209 0.36 -13.69 -38.63
C PHE A 209 0.58 -15.04 -37.94
N VAL A 210 1.12 -15.04 -36.72
CA VAL A 210 1.34 -16.26 -35.93
C VAL A 210 0.01 -16.94 -35.59
N GLU A 211 -0.97 -16.18 -35.10
CA GLU A 211 -2.30 -16.73 -34.76
C GLU A 211 -3.02 -17.31 -35.99
N LEU A 212 -2.95 -16.62 -37.14
CA LEU A 212 -3.49 -17.13 -38.41
C LEU A 212 -2.77 -18.40 -38.89
N TYR A 213 -1.45 -18.45 -38.75
CA TYR A 213 -0.66 -19.62 -39.11
C TYR A 213 -1.02 -20.83 -38.24
N ASP A 214 -1.09 -20.63 -36.93
CA ASP A 214 -1.45 -21.67 -35.95
C ASP A 214 -2.91 -22.11 -36.13
N ALA A 215 -3.83 -21.20 -36.40
CA ALA A 215 -5.23 -21.52 -36.70
C ALA A 215 -5.36 -22.34 -38.00
N LYS A 216 -4.62 -22.01 -39.05
CA LYS A 216 -4.60 -22.80 -40.30
C LYS A 216 -4.00 -24.19 -40.11
N ALA A 217 -2.96 -24.32 -39.29
CA ALA A 217 -2.40 -25.62 -38.93
C ALA A 217 -3.43 -26.47 -38.18
N ARG A 218 -4.11 -25.89 -37.17
CA ARG A 218 -5.21 -26.55 -36.45
C ARG A 218 -6.35 -26.97 -37.37
N LEU A 219 -6.72 -26.14 -38.34
CA LEU A 219 -7.77 -26.46 -39.31
C LEU A 219 -7.39 -27.69 -40.17
N ALA A 220 -6.12 -27.83 -40.53
CA ALA A 220 -5.64 -28.97 -41.32
C ALA A 220 -5.68 -30.30 -40.54
N GLU A 221 -5.64 -30.24 -39.21
CA GLU A 221 -5.68 -31.40 -38.30
C GLU A 221 -7.06 -31.62 -37.66
N ALA A 222 -8.01 -30.70 -37.86
CA ALA A 222 -9.32 -30.75 -37.21
C ALA A 222 -10.17 -31.93 -37.70
N GLU A 223 -10.79 -32.64 -36.76
CA GLU A 223 -11.69 -33.76 -37.06
C GLU A 223 -13.12 -33.43 -36.62
N GLY A 224 -14.08 -33.61 -37.53
CA GLY A 224 -15.49 -33.38 -37.28
C GLY A 224 -15.97 -31.95 -37.57
N ASP A 225 -17.20 -31.85 -38.04
CA ASP A 225 -17.79 -30.61 -38.58
C ASP A 225 -17.86 -29.46 -37.57
N GLU A 226 -18.04 -29.74 -36.28
CA GLU A 226 -18.11 -28.70 -35.25
C GLU A 226 -16.75 -28.05 -35.00
N GLU A 227 -15.67 -28.84 -34.93
CA GLU A 227 -14.33 -28.31 -34.71
C GLU A 227 -13.85 -27.52 -35.92
N VAL A 228 -14.07 -28.05 -37.13
CA VAL A 228 -13.75 -27.36 -38.39
C VAL A 228 -14.46 -26.01 -38.45
N LYS A 229 -15.76 -25.94 -38.15
CA LYS A 229 -16.51 -24.67 -38.15
C LYS A 229 -15.98 -23.69 -37.11
N ARG A 230 -15.62 -24.17 -35.93
CA ARG A 230 -15.07 -23.33 -34.86
C ARG A 230 -13.74 -22.68 -35.28
N VAL A 231 -12.80 -23.47 -35.79
CA VAL A 231 -11.48 -22.95 -36.22
C VAL A 231 -11.62 -22.06 -37.46
N GLN A 232 -12.52 -22.39 -38.38
CA GLN A 232 -12.81 -21.54 -39.54
C GLN A 232 -13.34 -20.16 -39.13
N SER A 233 -14.24 -20.10 -38.14
CA SER A 233 -14.74 -18.84 -37.57
C SER A 233 -13.62 -18.00 -36.95
N GLU A 234 -12.67 -18.63 -36.26
CA GLU A 234 -11.51 -17.94 -35.68
C GLU A 234 -10.63 -17.31 -36.76
N ILE A 235 -10.37 -18.02 -37.86
CA ILE A 235 -9.61 -17.50 -39.01
C ILE A 235 -10.34 -16.31 -39.65
N ASP A 236 -11.65 -16.44 -39.84
CA ASP A 236 -12.48 -15.41 -40.47
C ASP A 236 -12.50 -14.13 -39.61
N GLU A 237 -12.54 -14.26 -38.28
CA GLU A 237 -12.41 -13.13 -37.34
C GLU A 237 -11.07 -12.42 -37.49
N TRP A 238 -9.96 -13.14 -37.55
CA TRP A 238 -8.63 -12.55 -37.73
C TRP A 238 -8.43 -11.88 -39.09
N MET A 239 -9.08 -12.38 -40.15
CA MET A 239 -9.00 -11.77 -41.50
C MET A 239 -10.01 -10.63 -41.72
N GLY A 240 -11.04 -10.52 -40.89
CA GLY A 240 -12.10 -9.50 -41.01
C GLY A 240 -11.77 -8.14 -40.38
N VAL A 241 -10.61 -8.01 -39.72
CA VAL A 241 -10.13 -6.80 -39.03
C VAL A 241 -9.16 -6.01 -39.90
#